data_AF-A0A7S3MVD4-F1
#
_entry.id   AF-A0A7S3MVD4-F1
#
_cell.length_a   1.000
_cell.length_b   1.000
_cell.length_c   1.000
_cell.angle_alpha   90.00
_cell.angle_beta   90.00
_cell.angle_gamma   90.00
#
_symmetry.space_group_name_H-M   'P 1'
#
loop_
_entity.id
_entity.type
_entity.pdbx_description
1 polymer ?
#
loop_
_entity_poly.entity_id
_entity_poly.type
_entity_poly.pdbx_seq_one_letter_code
_entity_poly.pdbx_strand_id
1 'polypeptide(L)'
;MEKITSHFVNLFMIVLLPPIIFESGFNMEKKPFIRNIGTVLTYSFVGTFIAIIFSSSMFYMTGSLGITYEFTMKESWSFGSLISATDPVAVLAIFKQMDADENLYAIVFGESIFNDAISIVMYKTITNLGTDDTEVSTQ
;
A
#
# COMPACT_ATOMS: atom_id res chain seq x y z
N MET A 1 -22.57 15.15 7.37
CA MET A 1 -22.28 13.83 6.75
C MET A 1 -20.87 13.35 7.05
N GLU A 2 -19.84 14.20 6.98
CA GLU A 2 -18.44 13.86 7.35
C GLU A 2 -18.28 13.09 8.67
N LYS A 3 -18.93 13.53 9.75
CA LYS A 3 -18.85 12.88 11.07
C LYS A 3 -19.41 11.45 11.11
N ILE A 4 -20.42 11.14 10.28
CA ILE A 4 -21.02 9.81 10.21
C ILE A 4 -20.11 8.89 9.41
N THR A 5 -19.59 9.39 8.28
CA THR A 5 -18.63 8.65 7.46
C THR A 5 -17.35 8.34 8.23
N SER A 6 -16.81 9.29 8.99
CA SER A 6 -15.61 9.06 9.81
C SER A 6 -15.85 8.05 10.94
N HIS A 7 -17.03 8.08 11.58
CA HIS A 7 -17.39 7.08 12.59
C HIS A 7 -17.55 5.69 12.00
N PHE A 8 -18.17 5.58 10.82
CA PHE A 8 -18.32 4.31 10.12
C PHE A 8 -16.95 3.74 9.72
N VAL A 9 -16.06 4.55 9.16
CA VAL A 9 -14.70 4.13 8.80
C VAL A 9 -13.92 3.67 10.04
N ASN A 10 -14.00 4.41 11.15
CA ASN A 10 -13.34 4.01 12.40
C ASN A 10 -13.92 2.71 12.96
N LEU A 11 -15.24 2.55 12.95
CA LEU A 11 -15.89 1.31 13.38
C LEU A 11 -15.44 0.14 12.50
N PHE A 12 -15.41 0.33 11.19
CA PHE A 12 -14.97 -0.68 10.23
C PHE A 12 -13.51 -1.09 10.47
N MET A 13 -12.61 -0.11 10.58
CA MET A 13 -11.17 -0.34 10.80
C MET A 13 -10.87 -1.03 12.13
N ILE A 14 -11.64 -0.73 13.18
CA ILE A 14 -11.40 -1.26 14.54
C ILE A 14 -12.13 -2.59 14.78
N VAL A 15 -13.30 -2.80 14.18
CA VAL A 15 -14.18 -3.95 14.51
C VAL A 15 -14.20 -5.00 13.40
N LEU A 16 -14.24 -4.59 12.12
CA LEU A 16 -14.42 -5.50 10.98
C LEU A 16 -13.08 -5.97 10.39
N LEU A 17 -12.14 -5.05 10.22
CA LEU A 17 -10.86 -5.34 9.59
C LEU A 17 -9.98 -6.33 10.39
N PRO A 18 -9.87 -6.26 11.73
CA PRO A 18 -9.02 -7.20 12.47
C PRO A 18 -9.49 -8.67 12.40
N PRO A 19 -10.79 -8.99 12.55
CA PRO A 19 -11.28 -10.36 12.32
C PRO A 19 -11.05 -10.88 10.89
N ILE A 20 -11.21 -10.03 9.86
CA ILE A 20 -11.02 -10.43 8.45
C ILE A 20 -9.55 -10.77 8.17
N ILE A 21 -8.63 -9.92 8.62
CA ILE A 21 -7.18 -10.17 8.49
C ILE A 21 -6.79 -11.41 9.31
N PHE A 22 -7.35 -11.58 10.50
CA PHE A 22 -7.08 -12.74 11.34
C PHE A 22 -7.58 -14.05 10.71
N GLU A 23 -8.80 -14.10 10.18
CA GLU A 23 -9.33 -15.29 9.50
C GLU A 23 -8.49 -15.63 8.26
N SER A 24 -8.12 -14.62 7.47
CA SER A 24 -7.27 -14.78 6.29
C SER A 24 -5.88 -15.31 6.66
N GLY A 25 -5.26 -14.76 7.71
CA GLY A 25 -3.95 -15.21 8.20
C GLY A 25 -3.99 -16.56 8.92
N PHE A 26 -5.11 -16.92 9.56
CA PHE A 26 -5.29 -18.20 10.26
C PHE A 26 -5.52 -19.36 9.28
N ASN A 27 -6.33 -19.13 8.24
CA ASN A 27 -6.56 -20.10 7.16
C ASN A 27 -5.37 -20.25 6.20
N MET A 28 -4.35 -19.38 6.30
CA MET A 28 -3.18 -19.46 5.43
C MET A 28 -2.19 -20.55 5.88
N GLU A 29 -1.84 -21.42 4.94
CA GLU A 29 -0.80 -22.43 5.11
C GLU A 29 0.58 -21.78 5.34
N LYS A 30 1.09 -21.81 6.57
CA LYS A 30 2.33 -21.13 6.97
C LYS A 30 3.60 -21.73 6.33
N LYS A 31 3.58 -23.02 5.98
CA LYS A 31 4.73 -23.74 5.38
C LYS A 31 5.10 -23.19 3.99
N PRO A 32 4.17 -23.09 3.01
CA PRO A 32 4.47 -22.52 1.70
C PRO A 32 4.80 -21.02 1.79
N PHE A 33 4.19 -20.27 2.71
CA PHE A 33 4.52 -18.86 2.95
C PHE A 33 5.99 -18.65 3.35
N ILE A 34 6.45 -19.33 4.40
CA ILE A 34 7.83 -19.18 4.88
C ILE A 34 8.85 -19.75 3.87
N ARG A 35 8.48 -20.79 3.12
CA ARG A 35 9.34 -21.34 2.06
C ARG A 35 9.58 -20.35 0.92
N ASN A 36 8.58 -19.52 0.58
CA ASN A 36 8.66 -18.57 -0.53
C ASN A 36 8.92 -17.12 -0.10
N ILE A 37 9.32 -16.90 1.16
CA ILE A 37 9.47 -15.55 1.74
C ILE A 37 10.40 -14.65 0.91
N GLY A 38 11.45 -15.20 0.29
CA GLY A 38 12.35 -14.45 -0.58
C GLY A 38 11.65 -13.93 -1.85
N THR A 39 10.79 -14.74 -2.45
CA THR A 39 9.96 -14.35 -3.60
C THR A 39 8.96 -13.28 -3.19
N VAL A 40 8.27 -13.46 -2.06
CA VAL A 40 7.33 -12.48 -1.50
C VAL A 40 8.02 -11.13 -1.32
N LEU A 41 9.14 -11.11 -0.60
CA LEU A 41 9.89 -9.87 -0.34
C LEU A 41 10.39 -9.23 -1.65
N THR A 42 10.86 -10.03 -2.61
CA THR A 42 11.31 -9.49 -3.90
C THR A 42 10.17 -8.82 -4.65
N TYR A 43 9.00 -9.46 -4.72
CA TYR A 43 7.82 -8.89 -5.38
C TYR A 43 7.30 -7.66 -4.63
N SER A 44 7.18 -7.71 -3.30
CA SER A 44 6.77 -6.56 -2.49
C SER A 44 7.70 -5.37 -2.65
N PHE A 45 9.01 -5.57 -2.54
CA PHE A 45 9.94 -4.46 -2.62
C PHE A 45 10.05 -3.96 -4.06
N VAL A 46 10.49 -4.81 -4.98
CA VAL A 46 10.78 -4.38 -6.36
C VAL A 46 9.49 -3.96 -7.06
N GLY A 47 8.40 -4.69 -6.88
CA GLY A 47 7.10 -4.37 -7.47
C GLY A 47 6.56 -3.04 -6.96
N THR A 48 6.52 -2.82 -5.65
CA THR A 48 6.02 -1.57 -5.08
C THR A 48 6.92 -0.38 -5.47
N PHE A 49 8.25 -0.52 -5.47
CA PHE A 49 9.13 0.57 -5.91
C PHE A 49 8.90 0.94 -7.38
N ILE A 50 8.73 -0.05 -8.27
CA ILE A 50 8.40 0.21 -9.67
C ILE A 50 7.05 0.92 -9.78
N ALA A 51 6.05 0.48 -9.03
CA ALA A 51 4.72 1.09 -9.01
C ALA A 51 4.77 2.56 -8.54
N ILE A 52 5.51 2.85 -7.47
CA ILE A 52 5.69 4.21 -6.95
C ILE A 52 6.37 5.09 -8.02
N ILE A 53 7.52 4.66 -8.54
CA ILE A 53 8.28 5.45 -9.53
C ILE A 53 7.43 5.72 -10.76
N PHE A 54 6.76 4.68 -11.29
CA PHE A 54 5.97 4.81 -12.52
C PHE A 54 4.76 5.71 -12.32
N SER A 55 4.01 5.50 -11.24
CA SER A 55 2.82 6.31 -10.94
C SER A 55 3.19 7.76 -10.65
N SER A 56 4.18 8.02 -9.79
CA SER A 56 4.66 9.38 -9.49
C SER A 56 5.17 10.10 -10.72
N SER A 57 5.92 9.41 -11.59
CA SER A 57 6.42 9.99 -12.84
C SER A 57 5.27 10.35 -13.79
N MET A 58 4.27 9.47 -13.91
CA MET A 58 3.07 9.75 -14.73
C MET A 58 2.31 10.98 -14.23
N PHE A 59 2.08 11.10 -12.93
CA PHE A 59 1.40 12.28 -12.36
C PHE A 59 2.20 13.57 -12.58
N TYR A 60 3.52 13.52 -12.39
CA TYR A 60 4.38 14.68 -12.61
C TYR A 60 4.41 15.10 -14.09
N MET A 61 4.55 14.16 -15.03
CA MET A 61 4.54 14.44 -16.46
C MET A 61 3.20 15.01 -16.94
N THR A 62 2.09 14.44 -16.47
CA THR A 62 0.75 14.89 -16.86
C THR A 62 0.45 16.29 -16.34
N GLY A 63 0.95 16.63 -15.15
CA GLY A 63 0.92 18.00 -14.61
C GLY A 63 1.76 18.96 -15.44
N SER A 64 3.00 18.60 -15.78
CA SER A 64 3.89 19.45 -16.59
C SER A 64 3.42 19.68 -18.03
N LEU A 65 2.61 18.77 -18.58
CA LEU A 65 2.03 18.90 -19.92
C LEU A 65 0.73 19.71 -19.94
N GLY A 66 0.25 20.19 -18.77
CA GLY A 66 -0.97 20.98 -18.66
C GLY A 66 -2.26 20.20 -18.91
N ILE A 67 -2.22 18.87 -18.87
CA ILE A 67 -3.40 18.00 -19.06
C ILE A 67 -4.23 17.93 -17.77
N THR A 68 -3.58 18.03 -16.62
CA THR A 68 -4.17 17.95 -15.27
C THR A 68 -3.61 19.08 -14.39
N TYR A 69 -4.14 19.23 -13.18
CA TYR A 69 -3.56 20.07 -12.12
C TYR A 69 -2.04 19.88 -12.01
N GLU A 70 -1.31 20.99 -11.87
CA GLU A 70 0.14 20.98 -11.70
C GLU A 70 0.50 20.44 -10.32
N PHE A 71 0.85 19.15 -10.27
CA PHE A 71 1.38 18.54 -9.06
C PHE A 71 2.85 18.93 -8.88
N THR A 72 3.18 19.43 -7.69
CA THR A 72 4.57 19.58 -7.26
C THR A 72 5.23 18.21 -7.19
N MET A 73 6.56 18.13 -7.37
CA MET A 73 7.30 16.87 -7.26
C MET A 73 7.00 16.14 -5.94
N LYS A 74 6.93 16.86 -4.81
CA LYS A 74 6.55 16.25 -3.52
C LYS A 74 5.15 15.64 -3.55
N GLU A 75 4.17 16.33 -4.15
CA GLU A 75 2.78 15.87 -4.21
C GLU A 75 2.65 14.65 -5.12
N SER A 76 3.31 14.62 -6.27
CA SER A 76 3.31 13.46 -7.18
C SER A 76 3.95 12.22 -6.53
N TRP A 77 5.05 12.42 -5.79
CA TRP A 77 5.73 11.33 -5.08
C TRP A 77 4.88 10.83 -3.91
N SER A 78 4.33 11.73 -3.09
CA SER A 78 3.44 11.36 -1.99
C SER A 78 2.19 10.63 -2.50
N PHE A 79 1.59 11.11 -3.60
CA PHE A 79 0.43 10.46 -4.19
C PHE A 79 0.76 9.08 -4.76
N GLY A 80 1.82 8.95 -5.56
CA GLY A 80 2.26 7.67 -6.10
C GLY A 80 2.62 6.65 -5.02
N SER A 81 3.19 7.11 -3.91
CA SER A 81 3.44 6.29 -2.72
C SER A 81 2.16 5.76 -2.09
N LEU A 82 1.12 6.59 -1.97
CA LEU A 82 -0.16 6.16 -1.37
C LEU A 82 -0.89 5.14 -2.22
N ILE A 83 -0.92 5.32 -3.55
CA ILE A 83 -1.69 4.45 -4.45
C ILE A 83 -1.00 3.13 -4.81
N SER A 84 0.28 2.98 -4.43
CA SER A 84 1.03 1.75 -4.74
C SER A 84 0.70 0.60 -3.79
N ALA A 85 0.09 0.89 -2.63
CA ALA A 85 -0.52 -0.08 -1.73
C ALA A 85 -1.69 -0.81 -2.41
N THR A 86 -1.60 -2.13 -2.52
CA THR A 86 -2.59 -3.00 -3.18
C THR A 86 -3.37 -3.83 -2.15
N ASP A 87 -4.70 -3.89 -2.29
CA ASP A 87 -5.55 -4.74 -1.44
C ASP A 87 -5.87 -6.07 -2.16
N PRO A 88 -5.46 -7.23 -1.62
CA PRO A 88 -5.66 -8.51 -2.26
C PRO A 88 -6.99 -9.16 -1.87
N VAL A 89 -7.81 -8.57 -1.00
CA VAL A 89 -9.01 -9.24 -0.42
C VAL A 89 -9.93 -9.84 -1.48
N ALA A 90 -10.24 -9.08 -2.54
CA ALA A 90 -11.09 -9.57 -3.63
C ALA A 90 -10.43 -10.72 -4.42
N VAL A 91 -9.11 -10.62 -4.67
CA VAL A 91 -8.35 -11.64 -5.41
C VAL A 91 -8.23 -12.93 -4.59
N LEU A 92 -7.93 -12.82 -3.30
CA LEU A 92 -7.83 -13.95 -2.39
C LEU A 92 -9.18 -14.67 -2.21
N ALA A 93 -10.29 -13.92 -2.20
CA ALA A 93 -11.62 -14.50 -2.15
C ALA A 93 -11.93 -15.36 -3.38
N ILE A 94 -11.51 -14.93 -4.57
CA ILE A 94 -11.67 -15.70 -5.82
C ILE A 94 -10.74 -16.91 -5.83
N PHE A 95 -9.48 -16.75 -5.40
CA PHE A 95 -8.53 -17.87 -5.31
C PHE A 95 -9.01 -18.99 -4.41
N LYS A 96 -9.67 -18.66 -3.30
CA LYS A 96 -10.30 -19.65 -2.40
C LYS A 96 -11.47 -20.39 -3.07
N GLN A 97 -12.21 -19.74 -3.97
CA GLN A 97 -13.30 -20.40 -4.73
C GLN A 97 -12.79 -21.28 -5.87
N MET A 98 -11.62 -20.95 -6.43
CA MET A 98 -11.02 -21.65 -7.55
C MET A 98 -10.07 -22.79 -7.14
N ASP A 99 -9.91 -23.05 -5.84
CA ASP A 99 -8.93 -24.00 -5.31
C ASP A 99 -7.50 -23.71 -5.83
N ALA A 100 -7.13 -22.41 -5.82
CA ALA A 100 -5.84 -21.97 -6.32
C ALA A 100 -4.67 -22.44 -5.44
N ASP A 101 -3.49 -22.59 -6.04
CA ASP A 101 -2.28 -23.07 -5.36
C ASP A 101 -1.95 -22.24 -4.10
N GLU A 102 -1.75 -22.93 -2.98
CA GLU A 102 -1.46 -22.31 -1.69
C GLU A 102 -0.19 -21.46 -1.69
N ASN A 103 0.80 -21.78 -2.54
CA ASN A 103 1.98 -20.95 -2.72
C ASN A 103 1.61 -19.61 -3.37
N LEU A 104 0.69 -19.61 -4.36
CA LEU A 104 0.24 -18.38 -5.00
C LEU A 104 -0.58 -17.51 -4.03
N TYR A 105 -1.47 -18.14 -3.26
CA TYR A 105 -2.21 -17.45 -2.19
C TYR A 105 -1.25 -16.79 -1.19
N ALA A 106 -0.26 -17.54 -0.71
CA ALA A 106 0.73 -17.06 0.25
C ALA A 106 1.59 -15.92 -0.31
N ILE A 107 1.96 -16.00 -1.60
CA ILE A 107 2.76 -14.95 -2.24
C ILE A 107 1.97 -13.65 -2.37
N VAL A 108 0.73 -13.70 -2.86
CA VAL A 108 -0.11 -12.50 -3.06
C VAL A 108 -0.50 -11.88 -1.73
N PHE A 109 -0.90 -12.68 -0.74
CA PHE A 109 -1.21 -12.17 0.59
C PHE A 109 0.01 -11.51 1.26
N GLY A 110 1.18 -12.15 1.16
CA GLY A 110 2.42 -11.58 1.66
C GLY A 110 2.81 -10.30 0.92
N GLU A 111 2.65 -10.28 -0.40
CA GLU A 111 3.00 -9.16 -1.25
C GLU A 111 2.36 -7.87 -0.76
N SER A 112 1.03 -7.93 -0.58
CA SER A 112 0.21 -6.80 -0.18
C SER A 112 0.48 -6.32 1.24
N ILE A 113 0.75 -7.23 2.20
CA ILE A 113 1.09 -6.83 3.58
C ILE A 113 2.37 -5.99 3.61
N PHE A 114 3.42 -6.43 2.91
CA PHE A 114 4.69 -5.72 2.90
C PHE A 114 4.61 -4.44 2.06
N ASN A 115 3.88 -4.48 0.95
CA ASN A 115 3.60 -3.32 0.11
C ASN A 115 2.99 -2.17 0.94
N ASP A 116 1.97 -2.43 1.76
CA ASP A 116 1.34 -1.41 2.60
C ASP A 116 2.36 -0.71 3.51
N ALA A 117 3.26 -1.49 4.13
CA ALA A 117 4.31 -0.93 4.97
C ALA A 117 5.30 -0.07 4.18
N ILE A 118 5.73 -0.52 2.99
CA ILE A 118 6.66 0.22 2.12
C ILE A 118 6.02 1.54 1.66
N SER A 119 4.77 1.49 1.21
CA SER A 119 3.98 2.63 0.74
C SER A 119 3.77 3.68 1.85
N ILE A 120 3.49 3.26 3.08
CA ILE A 120 3.38 4.17 4.24
C ILE A 120 4.74 4.80 4.60
N VAL A 121 5.81 4.01 4.62
CA VAL A 121 7.16 4.50 4.94
C VAL A 121 7.59 5.53 3.90
N MET A 122 7.44 5.22 2.62
CA MET A 122 7.82 6.10 1.52
C MET A 122 7.00 7.40 1.54
N TYR A 123 5.69 7.34 1.79
CA TYR A 123 4.83 8.52 1.93
C TYR A 123 5.32 9.44 3.06
N LYS A 124 5.63 8.87 4.23
CA LYS A 124 6.18 9.62 5.36
C LYS A 124 7.54 10.23 5.03
N THR A 125 8.42 9.48 4.38
CA THR A 125 9.73 9.97 3.95
C THR A 125 9.59 11.18 3.01
N ILE A 126 8.71 11.11 2.01
CA ILE A 126 8.47 12.22 1.06
C ILE A 126 7.83 13.43 1.75
N THR A 127 6.88 13.20 2.65
CA THR A 127 6.20 14.27 3.39
C THR A 127 7.17 14.98 4.34
N ASN A 128 8.11 14.24 4.93
CA ASN A 128 9.14 14.81 5.81
C ASN A 128 10.31 15.43 5.02
N LEU A 129 10.53 15.02 3.76
CA LEU A 129 11.56 15.58 2.89
C LEU A 129 11.26 17.07 2.62
N GLY A 130 11.97 17.93 3.34
CA GLY A 130 11.87 19.39 3.29
C GLY A 130 10.97 20.01 4.36
N THR A 131 10.72 19.30 5.46
CA THR A 131 10.21 19.86 6.73
C THR A 131 11.35 20.20 7.69
N ASP A 132 12.62 20.01 7.29
CA ASP A 132 13.80 20.17 8.16
C ASP A 132 14.30 21.62 8.36
N ASP A 133 13.62 22.66 7.87
CA ASP A 133 14.11 24.06 7.99
C ASP A 133 13.11 25.09 8.57
N THR A 134 11.98 24.69 9.19
CA THR A 134 11.00 25.69 9.69
C THR A 134 10.50 25.53 11.13
N GLU A 135 11.19 24.77 11.99
CA GLU A 135 10.84 24.72 13.43
C GLU A 135 12.02 24.91 14.41
N VAL A 136 13.23 25.29 13.95
CA VAL A 136 14.39 25.56 14.85
C VAL A 136 14.81 27.03 14.94
N SER A 137 14.07 27.96 14.32
CA SER A 137 14.35 29.40 14.44
C SER A 137 13.09 30.24 14.60
N THR A 138 12.37 30.06 15.71
CA THR A 138 11.67 31.19 16.35
C THR A 138 11.73 30.99 17.86
N GLN A 139 12.77 31.60 18.44
CA GLN A 139 12.64 32.24 19.75
C GLN A 139 11.56 33.32 19.67
#